data_AF-A0ABD1PS74-F1
#
_entry.id   AF-A0ABD1PS74-F1
#
_cell.length_a   1.000
_cell.length_b   1.000
_cell.length_c   1.000
_cell.angle_alpha   90.00
_cell.angle_beta   90.00
_cell.angle_gamma   90.00
#
_symmetry.space_group_name_H-M   'P 1'
#
loop_
_entity.id
_entity.type
_entity.pdbx_description
1 polymer ?
#
loop_
_entity_poly.entity_id
_entity_poly.type
_entity_poly.pdbx_seq_one_letter_code
_entity_poly.pdbx_strand_id
1 'polypeptide(L)'
;MCRNWEWKPGSDGNCFTETHPIEGSYWGTGSNLEIMGIVKDIVGQLKVNVRLLNITQLSEFRKDGHTSVFGERKGKLLTKEQRSDPKTYADCIHWCLPGVPDSWNEILYAMLLQDYRVHH
;
A
#
# COMPACT_ATOMS: atom_id res chain seq x y z
N MET A 1 -4.71 4.18 8.74
CA MET A 1 -4.64 3.74 7.34
C MET A 1 -5.76 2.74 7.12
N CYS A 2 -6.41 2.81 5.95
CA CYS A 2 -7.44 1.88 5.50
C CYS A 2 -8.66 1.80 6.42
N ARG A 3 -9.32 2.95 6.65
CA ARG A 3 -10.63 2.97 7.30
C ARG A 3 -11.72 2.99 6.24
N ASN A 4 -12.75 2.17 6.42
CA ASN A 4 -13.79 1.96 5.40
C ASN A 4 -14.51 3.26 4.98
N TRP A 5 -14.64 4.22 5.90
CA TRP A 5 -15.22 5.53 5.60
C TRP A 5 -14.46 6.32 4.52
N GLU A 6 -13.18 6.03 4.26
CA GLU A 6 -12.39 6.72 3.25
C GLU A 6 -12.94 6.48 1.83
N TRP A 7 -13.44 5.28 1.53
CA TRP A 7 -14.03 4.92 0.23
C TRP A 7 -15.54 4.66 0.29
N LYS A 8 -16.12 4.54 1.48
CA LYS A 8 -17.56 4.37 1.69
C LYS A 8 -18.03 5.24 2.86
N PRO A 9 -18.42 6.50 2.62
CA PRO A 9 -18.84 7.43 3.68
C PRO A 9 -19.94 6.85 4.58
N GLY A 10 -19.80 7.05 5.90
CA GLY A 10 -20.75 6.54 6.90
C GLY A 10 -20.59 5.06 7.27
N SER A 11 -19.61 4.36 6.70
CA SER A 11 -19.24 3.00 7.13
C SER A 11 -18.21 3.02 8.27
N ASP A 12 -18.30 2.04 9.17
CA ASP A 12 -17.26 1.73 10.15
C ASP A 12 -16.60 0.40 9.75
N GLY A 13 -15.31 0.27 10.03
CA GLY A 13 -14.54 -0.92 9.70
C GLY A 13 -13.17 -0.65 9.10
N ASN A 14 -12.55 -1.73 8.66
CA ASN A 14 -11.20 -1.77 8.13
C ASN A 14 -11.15 -2.63 6.85
N CYS A 15 -9.96 -3.02 6.41
CA CYS A 15 -9.73 -3.81 5.20
C CYS A 15 -10.31 -5.24 5.20
N PHE A 16 -10.81 -5.78 6.32
CA PHE A 16 -11.16 -7.20 6.43
C PHE A 16 -12.22 -7.70 5.44
N THR A 17 -13.25 -6.89 5.15
CA THR A 17 -14.35 -7.27 4.25
C THR A 17 -14.13 -6.81 2.81
N GLU A 18 -12.97 -6.23 2.50
CA GLU A 18 -12.69 -5.66 1.20
C GLU A 18 -12.08 -6.69 0.25
N THR A 19 -12.76 -6.97 -0.86
CA THR A 19 -12.32 -7.98 -1.85
C THR A 19 -12.03 -7.40 -3.23
N HIS A 20 -12.27 -6.10 -3.41
CA HIS A 20 -12.03 -5.38 -4.65
C HIS A 20 -11.32 -4.06 -4.38
N PRO A 21 -10.51 -3.57 -5.34
CA PRO A 21 -9.95 -2.23 -5.27
C PRO A 21 -11.03 -1.15 -5.16
N ILE A 22 -10.60 0.06 -4.83
CA ILE A 22 -11.46 1.25 -4.94
C ILE A 22 -11.65 1.58 -6.42
N GLU A 23 -12.88 1.90 -6.80
CA GLU A 23 -13.22 2.35 -8.15
C GLU A 23 -13.43 3.87 -8.18
N GLY A 24 -13.11 4.51 -9.30
CA GLY A 24 -13.28 5.95 -9.50
C GLY A 24 -12.12 6.79 -8.97
N SER A 25 -12.37 8.10 -8.76
CA SER A 25 -11.36 9.02 -8.23
C SER A 25 -11.32 8.91 -6.70
N TYR A 26 -10.14 8.61 -6.17
CA TYR A 26 -9.92 8.45 -4.73
C TYR A 26 -8.57 9.04 -4.33
N TRP A 27 -8.51 9.65 -3.16
CA TRP A 27 -7.25 10.02 -2.51
C TRP A 27 -7.40 9.71 -1.02
N GLY A 28 -6.55 8.84 -0.49
CA GLY A 28 -6.65 8.40 0.90
C GLY A 28 -6.21 9.48 1.88
N THR A 29 -6.67 9.37 3.13
CA THR A 29 -6.20 10.24 4.22
C THR A 29 -5.05 9.61 5.00
N GLY A 30 -4.74 8.34 4.71
CA GLY A 30 -3.67 7.59 5.36
C GLY A 30 -2.26 8.06 5.01
N SER A 31 -2.06 8.58 3.79
CA SER A 31 -0.76 9.10 3.34
C SER A 31 -0.59 10.57 3.70
N ASN A 32 0.59 10.92 4.18
CA ASN A 32 0.93 12.31 4.49
C ASN A 32 1.51 13.01 3.24
N LEU A 33 0.70 13.89 2.65
CA LEU A 33 1.05 14.68 1.46
C LEU A 33 2.24 15.60 1.67
N GLU A 34 2.39 16.16 2.87
CA GLU A 34 3.51 17.04 3.22
C GLU A 34 4.83 16.26 3.20
N ILE A 35 4.86 15.09 3.85
CA ILE A 35 6.05 14.20 3.83
C ILE A 35 6.38 13.78 2.40
N MET A 36 5.38 13.42 1.59
CA MET A 36 5.60 13.07 0.19
C MET A 36 6.19 14.22 -0.62
N GLY A 37 5.71 15.46 -0.40
CA GLY A 37 6.26 16.66 -1.01
C GLY A 37 7.72 16.87 -0.61
N ILE A 38 8.02 16.78 0.68
CA ILE A 38 9.39 16.89 1.21
C ILE A 38 10.32 15.84 0.59
N VAL A 39 9.90 14.58 0.50
CA VAL A 39 10.70 13.51 -0.12
C VAL A 39 10.97 13.83 -1.59
N LYS A 40 9.96 14.26 -2.34
CA LYS A 40 10.11 14.65 -3.76
C LYS A 40 11.10 15.81 -3.91
N ASP A 41 11.00 16.83 -3.06
CA ASP A 41 11.85 18.01 -3.12
C ASP A 41 13.30 17.69 -2.76
N ILE A 42 13.53 16.90 -1.71
CA ILE A 42 14.87 16.48 -1.30
C ILE A 42 15.51 15.62 -2.40
N VAL A 43 14.79 14.64 -2.94
CA VAL A 43 15.29 13.78 -4.03
C VAL A 43 15.67 14.60 -5.26
N GLY A 44 14.89 15.62 -5.61
CA GLY A 44 15.18 16.53 -6.72
C GLY A 44 16.42 17.42 -6.53
N GLN A 45 16.87 17.61 -5.29
CA GLN A 45 18.06 18.41 -4.96
C GLN A 45 19.35 17.59 -4.84
N LEU A 46 19.27 16.25 -4.92
CA LEU A 46 20.44 15.39 -4.83
C LEU A 46 21.34 15.57 -6.05
N LYS A 47 22.66 15.58 -5.80
CA LYS A 47 23.68 15.61 -6.87
C LYS A 47 23.82 14.26 -7.59
N VAL A 48 23.30 13.20 -7.00
CA VAL A 48 23.26 11.85 -7.57
C VAL A 48 21.91 11.65 -8.25
N ASN A 49 21.90 10.93 -9.37
CA ASN A 49 20.66 10.61 -10.07
C ASN A 49 19.86 9.58 -9.27
N VAL A 50 18.76 10.01 -8.67
CA VAL A 50 17.83 9.15 -7.93
C VAL A 50 16.46 9.28 -8.57
N ARG A 51 15.86 8.14 -8.95
CA ARG A 51 14.50 8.10 -9.46
C ARG A 51 13.56 7.61 -8.36
N LEU A 52 12.55 8.41 -8.03
CA LEU A 52 11.55 8.07 -7.04
C LEU A 52 10.49 7.13 -7.64
N LEU A 53 10.36 5.94 -7.05
CA LEU A 53 9.26 5.02 -7.33
C LEU A 53 8.02 5.45 -6.52
N ASN A 54 7.17 6.29 -7.12
CA ASN A 54 5.94 6.76 -6.47
C ASN A 54 4.82 5.73 -6.55
N ILE A 55 4.74 4.87 -5.54
CA ILE A 55 3.75 3.79 -5.41
C ILE A 55 2.56 4.17 -4.51
N THR A 56 2.53 5.38 -3.95
CA THR A 56 1.54 5.71 -2.91
C THR A 56 0.12 5.62 -3.46
N GLN A 57 -0.20 6.40 -4.49
CA GLN A 57 -1.58 6.49 -4.99
C GLN A 57 -2.10 5.16 -5.54
N LEU A 58 -1.29 4.42 -6.31
CA LEU A 58 -1.71 3.12 -6.84
C LEU A 58 -1.95 2.10 -5.71
N SER A 59 -1.19 2.19 -4.61
CA SER A 59 -1.35 1.28 -3.47
C SER A 59 -2.57 1.64 -2.63
N GLU A 60 -2.90 2.93 -2.53
CA GLU A 60 -4.09 3.39 -1.80
C GLU A 60 -5.40 2.87 -2.40
N PHE A 61 -5.45 2.63 -3.72
CA PHE A 61 -6.61 1.96 -4.35
C PHE A 61 -6.81 0.52 -3.88
N ARG A 62 -5.77 -0.13 -3.34
CA ARG A 62 -5.74 -1.58 -3.10
C ARG A 62 -6.19 -1.98 -1.70
N LYS A 63 -7.33 -1.47 -1.24
CA LYS A 63 -7.93 -1.87 0.05
C LYS A 63 -8.13 -3.38 0.21
N ASP A 64 -8.21 -4.11 -0.89
CA ASP A 64 -8.33 -5.56 -1.02
C ASP A 64 -7.02 -6.35 -0.84
N GLY A 65 -5.87 -5.68 -0.93
CA GLY A 65 -4.56 -6.35 -0.99
C GLY A 65 -3.95 -6.74 0.35
N HIS A 66 -4.56 -6.32 1.47
CA HIS A 66 -3.98 -6.46 2.79
C HIS A 66 -4.06 -7.88 3.37
N THR A 67 -3.15 -8.22 4.28
CA THR A 67 -3.16 -9.52 5.00
C THR A 67 -4.36 -9.66 5.93
N SER A 68 -4.88 -8.55 6.45
CA SER A 68 -6.00 -8.53 7.37
C SER A 68 -5.77 -9.47 8.57
N VAL A 69 -6.65 -10.44 8.82
CA VAL A 69 -6.49 -11.42 9.90
C VAL A 69 -5.69 -12.67 9.49
N PHE A 70 -5.17 -12.71 8.27
CA PHE A 70 -4.39 -13.83 7.74
C PHE A 70 -2.87 -13.63 7.91
N GLY A 71 -2.48 -12.79 8.88
CA GLY A 71 -1.08 -12.55 9.25
C GLY A 71 -0.65 -13.26 10.53
N GLU A 72 0.48 -12.77 11.05
CA GLU A 72 1.03 -13.20 12.32
C GLU A 72 1.11 -12.04 13.32
N ARG A 73 1.17 -12.37 14.61
CA ARG A 73 1.44 -11.43 15.68
C ARG A 73 2.50 -12.01 16.60
N LYS A 74 3.66 -11.35 16.66
CA LYS A 74 4.84 -11.80 17.42
C LYS A 74 5.33 -13.21 16.98
N GLY A 75 5.44 -13.45 15.67
CA GLY A 75 5.98 -14.72 15.14
C GLY A 75 5.00 -15.90 15.16
N LYS A 76 3.71 -15.66 15.40
CA LYS A 76 2.68 -16.71 15.48
C LYS A 76 1.44 -16.32 14.70
N LEU A 77 0.89 -17.27 13.95
CA LEU A 77 -0.39 -17.10 13.27
C LEU A 77 -1.50 -16.78 14.27
N LEU A 78 -2.41 -15.89 13.88
CA LEU A 78 -3.58 -15.57 14.68
C LEU A 78 -4.46 -16.82 14.89
N THR A 79 -4.93 -17.02 16.13
CA THR A 79 -5.86 -18.09 16.48
C THR A 79 -7.24 -17.85 15.86
N LYS A 80 -8.12 -18.86 15.87
CA LYS A 80 -9.49 -18.70 15.34
C LYS A 80 -10.26 -17.60 16.08
N GLU A 81 -10.07 -17.50 17.39
CA GLU A 81 -10.70 -16.49 18.24
C GLU A 81 -10.19 -15.10 17.88
N GLN A 82 -8.89 -14.95 17.64
CA GLN A 82 -8.31 -13.67 17.21
C GLN A 82 -8.80 -13.26 15.81
N ARG A 83 -8.87 -14.21 14.88
CA ARG A 83 -9.42 -13.97 13.53
C ARG A 83 -10.89 -13.59 13.56
N SER A 84 -11.63 -13.99 14.58
CA SER A 84 -13.04 -13.62 14.77
C SER A 84 -13.25 -12.19 15.28
N ASP A 85 -12.17 -11.48 15.65
CA ASP A 85 -12.20 -10.04 15.97
C ASP A 85 -11.29 -9.21 15.02
N PRO A 86 -11.70 -9.02 13.76
CA PRO A 86 -10.93 -8.23 12.80
C PRO A 86 -10.77 -6.77 13.21
N LYS A 87 -11.63 -6.22 14.07
CA LYS A 87 -11.52 -4.83 14.53
C LYS A 87 -10.23 -4.61 15.32
N THR A 88 -9.83 -5.61 16.10
CA THR A 88 -8.61 -5.57 16.91
C THR A 88 -7.41 -6.19 16.20
N TYR A 89 -7.62 -7.21 15.36
CA TYR A 89 -6.54 -8.06 14.86
C TYR A 89 -6.26 -7.95 13.36
N ALA A 90 -7.08 -7.22 12.57
CA ALA A 90 -6.77 -7.04 11.16
C ALA A 90 -5.56 -6.14 10.97
N ASP A 91 -4.58 -6.63 10.20
CA ASP A 91 -3.46 -5.87 9.70
C ASP A 91 -3.83 -5.24 8.35
N CYS A 92 -4.00 -3.92 8.33
CA CYS A 92 -4.29 -3.14 7.13
C CYS A 92 -3.09 -2.28 6.70
N ILE A 93 -1.88 -2.75 7.00
CA ILE A 93 -0.62 -2.12 6.61
C ILE A 93 0.17 -3.05 5.69
N HIS A 94 0.25 -4.33 6.05
CA HIS A 94 0.98 -5.32 5.27
C HIS A 94 0.13 -5.92 4.15
N TRP A 95 0.81 -6.45 3.13
CA TRP A 95 0.22 -6.96 1.89
C TRP A 95 0.31 -8.48 1.81
N CYS A 96 -0.71 -9.11 1.24
CA CYS A 96 -0.61 -10.50 0.80
C CYS A 96 0.43 -10.64 -0.33
N LEU A 97 1.03 -11.83 -0.41
CA LEU A 97 1.84 -12.25 -1.55
C LEU A 97 1.26 -13.55 -2.13
N PRO A 98 1.07 -13.66 -3.46
CA PRO A 98 1.25 -12.60 -4.46
C PRO A 98 0.25 -11.44 -4.26
N GLY A 99 0.62 -10.21 -4.66
CA GLY A 99 -0.20 -9.03 -4.41
C GLY A 99 0.42 -7.69 -4.82
N VAL A 100 0.06 -6.63 -4.09
CA VAL A 100 0.44 -5.23 -4.41
C VAL A 100 1.96 -5.02 -4.54
N PRO A 101 2.82 -5.62 -3.70
CA PRO A 101 4.27 -5.50 -3.86
C PRO A 101 4.80 -6.05 -5.18
N ASP A 102 4.10 -7.00 -5.82
CA ASP A 102 4.52 -7.52 -7.13
C ASP A 102 4.42 -6.44 -8.20
N SER A 103 3.35 -5.62 -8.19
CA SER A 103 3.23 -4.47 -9.09
C SER A 103 4.31 -3.42 -8.84
N TRP A 104 4.76 -3.22 -7.60
CA TRP A 104 5.89 -2.33 -7.31
C TRP A 104 7.18 -2.86 -7.95
N ASN A 105 7.41 -4.17 -7.86
CA ASN A 105 8.55 -4.85 -8.45
C ASN A 105 8.51 -4.79 -9.99
N GLU A 106 7.34 -4.92 -10.61
CA GLU A 106 7.17 -4.79 -12.06
C GLU A 106 7.53 -3.37 -12.54
N ILE A 107 7.08 -2.33 -11.84
CA ILE A 107 7.41 -0.94 -12.17
C ILE A 107 8.92 -0.70 -12.00
N LEU A 108 9.50 -1.19 -10.89
CA LEU A 108 10.94 -1.10 -10.65
C LEU A 108 11.74 -1.79 -11.77
N TYR A 109 11.33 -2.99 -12.16
CA TYR A 109 11.97 -3.74 -13.24
C TYR A 109 11.90 -2.99 -14.58
N ALA A 110 10.74 -2.42 -14.92
CA ALA A 110 10.58 -1.60 -16.11
C ALA A 110 11.48 -0.36 -16.09
N MET A 111 11.62 0.30 -14.94
CA MET A 111 12.52 1.43 -14.74
C MET A 111 13.99 1.02 -14.97
N LEU A 112 14.42 -0.11 -14.43
CA LEU A 112 15.79 -0.63 -14.61
C LEU A 112 16.06 -1.00 -16.07
N LEU A 113 15.10 -1.64 -16.75
CA LEU A 113 15.20 -1.95 -18.18
C LEU A 113 15.31 -0.69 -19.04
N GLN A 114 14.55 0.35 -18.72
CA GLN A 114 14.63 1.63 -19.41
C GLN A 114 16.00 2.27 -19.24
N ASP A 115 16.56 2.27 -18.02
CA ASP A 115 17.91 2.79 -17.79
C ASP A 115 18.96 2.01 -18.55
N TYR A 116 18.88 0.68 -18.52
CA TYR A 116 19.79 -0.18 -19.25
C TYR A 116 19.83 0.15 -20.75
N ARG A 117 18.65 0.36 -21.36
CA ARG A 117 18.49 0.73 -22.78
C ARG A 117 18.92 2.15 -23.15
N VAL A 118 19.00 3.06 -22.18
CA VAL A 118 19.44 4.44 -22.42
C VAL A 118 20.96 4.56 -22.34
N HIS A 119 21.61 3.68 -21.58
CA HIS A 119 23.05 3.72 -21.32
C HIS A 119 23.86 2.64 -22.09
N HIS A 120 23.20 1.84 -22.94
CA HIS A 120 23.79 0.90 -23.90
C HIS A 120 23.07 1.03 -25.24
#